data_AF-A0A1H4VIL5-F1
#
_entry.id   AF-A0A1H4VIL5-F1
#
_cell.length_a   1.000
_cell.length_b   1.000
_cell.length_c   1.000
_cell.angle_alpha   90.00
_cell.angle_beta   90.00
_cell.angle_gamma   90.00
#
_symmetry.space_group_name_H-M   'P 1'
#
loop_
_entity.id
_entity.type
_entity.pdbx_description
1 polymer ?
#
loop_
_entity_poly.entity_id
_entity_poly.type
_entity_poly.pdbx_seq_one_letter_code
_entity_poly.pdbx_strand_id
1 'polypeptide(L)' 'MTKISVHVVGGVPLIRLAGPITATSGAELANEVMSAIYYMTEDPAEFLHPLSLPRSRLAS' A
#
# COMPACT_ATOMS: atom_id res chain seq x y z
N MET A 1 11.56 12.04 4.24
CA MET A 1 10.23 11.39 4.20
C MET A 1 9.96 10.97 2.75
N THR A 2 9.77 9.69 2.49
CA THR A 2 9.41 9.18 1.16
C THR A 2 7.94 9.52 0.89
N LYS A 3 7.61 10.03 -0.28
CA LYS A 3 6.24 10.24 -0.71
C LYS A 3 5.74 8.99 -1.42
N ILE A 4 4.53 8.57 -1.07
CA ILE A 4 3.85 7.41 -1.64
C ILE A 4 2.61 7.91 -2.37
N SER A 5 2.41 7.46 -3.60
CA SER A 5 1.18 7.67 -4.35
C SER A 5 0.71 6.35 -4.92
N VAL A 6 -0.56 6.02 -4.71
CA VAL A 6 -1.15 4.77 -5.17
C VAL A 6 -2.17 5.10 -6.26
N HIS A 7 -2.08 4.37 -7.36
CA HIS A 7 -3.02 4.43 -8.46
C HIS A 7 -3.53 3.02 -8.74
N VAL A 8 -4.79 2.87 -9.16
CA VAL A 8 -5.30 1.58 -9.61
C VAL A 8 -5.51 1.63 -11.11
N VAL A 9 -4.91 0.69 -11.83
CA VAL A 9 -5.04 0.59 -13.29
C VAL A 9 -5.42 -0.85 -13.62
N GLY A 10 -6.63 -1.04 -14.15
CA GLY A 10 -7.14 -2.37 -14.50
C GLY A 10 -7.23 -3.34 -13.33
N GLY A 11 -7.52 -2.86 -12.12
CA GLY A 11 -7.58 -3.67 -10.91
C GLY A 11 -6.21 -4.04 -10.30
N VAL A 12 -5.12 -3.43 -10.79
CA VAL A 12 -3.77 -3.62 -10.27
C VAL A 12 -3.30 -2.34 -9.57
N PRO A 13 -2.80 -2.39 -8.33
CA PRO A 13 -2.29 -1.22 -7.64
C PRO A 13 -0.87 -0.90 -8.16
N LEU A 14 -0.71 0.30 -8.69
CA LEU A 14 0.57 0.88 -9.08
C LEU A 14 1.04 1.85 -7.99
N ILE A 15 2.20 1.55 -7.41
CA ILE A 15 2.82 2.34 -6.36
C ILE A 15 3.91 3.22 -6.97
N ARG A 16 3.78 4.54 -6.80
CA ARG A 16 4.84 5.49 -7.11
C ARG A 16 5.51 5.95 -5.82
N LEU A 17 6.81 5.72 -5.73
CA LEU A 17 7.67 6.15 -4.63
C LEU A 17 8.51 7.33 -5.07
N ALA A 18 8.60 8.38 -4.25
CA ALA A 18 9.44 9.53 -4.51
C ALA A 18 10.22 9.95 -3.26
N GLY A 19 11.55 10.03 -3.38
CA GLY A 19 12.46 10.40 -2.29
C GLY A 19 13.42 9.27 -1.92
N PRO A 20 14.31 9.53 -0.94
CA PRO A 20 15.32 8.56 -0.52
C PRO A 20 14.70 7.38 0.23
N ILE A 21 14.96 6.17 -0.24
CA ILE A 21 14.60 4.92 0.45
C ILE A 21 15.87 4.32 1.03
N THR A 22 15.91 4.16 2.35
CA THR A 22 17.01 3.52 3.06
C THR A 22 16.58 2.17 3.61
N ALA A 23 17.55 1.30 3.93
CA ALA A 23 17.29 0.01 4.57
C ALA A 23 16.49 0.16 5.88
N THR A 24 16.76 1.23 6.64
CA THR A 24 16.06 1.55 7.90
C THR A 24 14.59 1.91 7.66
N SER A 25 14.29 2.65 6.59
CA SER A 25 12.92 3.04 6.23
C SER A 25 12.10 1.95 5.53
N GLY A 26 12.72 0.81 5.17
CA GLY A 26 12.09 -0.20 4.32
C GLY A 26 10.85 -0.84 4.94
N ALA A 27 10.89 -1.15 6.24
CA ALA A 27 9.76 -1.75 6.95
C ALA A 27 8.60 -0.76 7.14
N GLU A 28 8.91 0.49 7.50
CA GLU A 28 7.92 1.57 7.61
C GLU A 28 7.26 1.85 6.26
N LEU A 29 8.08 1.95 5.20
CA LEU A 29 7.61 2.14 3.83
C LEU A 29 6.71 0.99 3.36
N ALA A 30 7.07 -0.26 3.66
CA ALA A 30 6.23 -1.41 3.32
C ALA A 30 4.88 -1.34 4.04
N ASN A 31 4.87 -0.94 5.31
CA ASN A 31 3.64 -0.77 6.07
C ASN A 31 2.77 0.35 5.49
N GLU A 32 3.35 1.52 5.19
CA GLU A 32 2.65 2.66 4.60
C GLU A 32 2.06 2.32 3.22
N VAL A 33 2.81 1.61 2.36
CA VAL A 33 2.33 1.15 1.05
C VAL A 33 1.14 0.22 1.20
N MET A 34 1.22 -0.77 2.09
CA MET A 34 0.14 -1.72 2.30
C MET A 34 -1.12 -1.05 2.87
N SER A 35 -0.96 -0.11 3.80
CA SER A 35 -2.09 0.70 4.31
C SER A 35 -2.72 1.56 3.21
N ALA A 36 -1.91 2.18 2.34
CA ALA A 36 -2.42 2.99 1.25
C ALA A 36 -3.21 2.16 0.22
N ILE A 37 -2.75 0.95 -0.11
CA ILE A 37 -3.50 0.02 -0.95
C ILE A 37 -4.83 -0.36 -0.28
N TYR A 38 -4.81 -0.66 1.02
CA TYR A 38 -6.02 -1.02 1.76
C TYR A 38 -7.08 0.08 1.69
N TYR A 39 -6.75 1.30 2.12
CA TYR A 39 -7.72 2.40 2.14
C TYR A 39 -8.19 2.82 0.75
N MET A 40 -7.35 2.72 -0.29
CA MET A 40 -7.80 3.05 -1.65
C MET A 40 -8.60 1.92 -2.31
N THR A 41 -8.61 0.71 -1.74
CA THR A 41 -9.35 -0.44 -2.27
C THR A 41 -10.37 -1.00 -1.27
N GLU A 42 -10.72 -0.23 -0.24
CA GLU A 42 -11.67 -0.64 0.79
C GLU A 42 -13.12 -0.49 0.35
N ASP A 43 -13.41 0.32 -0.68
CA ASP A 43 -14.76 0.48 -1.21
C ASP A 43 -15.20 -0.81 -1.91
N PRO A 44 -16.16 -1.58 -1.33
CA PRO A 44 -16.59 -2.84 -1.88
C PRO A 44 -17.46 -2.67 -3.15
N ALA A 45 -17.94 -1.46 -3.45
CA ALA A 45 -18.66 -1.17 -4.68
C ALA A 45 -17.72 -1.05 -5.89
N GLU A 46 -16.48 -0.61 -5.67
CA GLU A 46 -15.45 -0.49 -6.70
C GLU A 46 -14.50 -1.70 -6.72
N PHE A 47 -14.22 -2.27 -5.55
CA PHE A 47 -13.31 -3.39 -5.35
C PHE A 47 -13.96 -4.54 -4.57
N LEU A 48 -14.55 -5.49 -5.31
CA LEU A 48 -15.17 -6.72 -4.76
C LEU A 48 -14.24 -7.51 -3.82
N HIS A 49 -12.92 -7.40 -4.02
CA HIS A 49 -11.89 -7.95 -3.15
C HIS A 49 -10.82 -6.89 -2.88
N PRO A 50 -10.54 -6.53 -1.61
CA PRO A 50 -9.47 -5.60 -1.29
C PRO A 50 -8.14 -6.17 -1.77
N LEU A 51 -7.30 -5.34 -2.40
CA LEU A 51 -6.03 -5.77 -3.00
C LEU A 51 -4.92 -5.98 -1.95
N SER A 52 -5.23 -5.75 -0.68
CA SER A 52 -4.35 -5.93 0.46
C SER A 52 -4.97 -6.83 1.51
N LEU A 53 -4.15 -7.60 2.22
CA LEU A 53 -4.59 -8.39 3.37
C LEU A 53 -4.92 -7.49 4.57
N PRO A 54 -5.94 -7.84 5.38
CA PRO A 54 -6.18 -7.19 6.65
C PRO A 54 -5.05 -7.60 7.62
N ARG A 55 -4.04 -6.71 7.74
CA ARG A 55 -2.95 -6.74 8.73
C ARG A 55 -1.72 -7.61 8.38
N SER A 56 -0.55 -7.06 8.69
CA SER A 56 0.75 -7.73 8.58
C SER A 56 0.82 -8.98 9.46
N ARG A 57 1.34 -10.09 8.91
CA ARG A 57 1.58 -11.34 9.64
C ARG A 57 2.69 -11.24 10.70
N LEU A 58 3.41 -10.11 10.78
CA LEU A 58 4.52 -9.91 11.72
C LEU A 58 4.06 -9.35 13.09
N ALA A 59 2.76 -9.21 13.32
CA ALA A 59 2.20 -8.69 14.58
C ALA A 59 1.65 -9.80 15.51
N SER A 60 2.19 -11.02 15.43
CA SER A 60 1.90 -12.14 16.36
C SER A 60 3.07 -12.43 17.27
#